data_AF-A0AAJ3PQF2-F1
#
_entry.id   AF-A0AAJ3PQF2-F1
#
_cell.length_a   1.000
_cell.length_b   1.000
_cell.length_c   1.000
_cell.angle_alpha   90.00
_cell.angle_beta   90.00
_cell.angle_gamma   90.00
#
_symmetry.space_group_name_H-M   'P 1'
#
loop_
_entity.id
_entity.type
_entity.pdbx_description
1 polymer ?
#
loop_
_entity_poly.entity_id
_entity_poly.type
_entity_poly.pdbx_seq_one_letter_code
_entity_poly.pdbx_strand_id
1 'polypeptide(L)'
;MIVSGILERGVTVSIHYRGGTPRDGDGLFWEIHGTEGDIRVSGSSGHTQMVQLSLMGGRGEEKTFRPLEIPASYRVGWPQDVEPGNVARLYARMARDLRDGTRTAPSFEDAVAVHRVIAAIERAAESGSRIVLA
;
A
#
# COMPACT_ATOMS: atom_id res chain seq x y z
N MET A 1 16.97 0.98 4.72
CA MET A 1 16.47 -0.04 5.66
C MET A 1 15.93 -1.21 4.85
N ILE A 2 16.30 -2.43 5.21
CA ILE A 2 15.73 -3.65 4.63
C ILE A 2 14.93 -4.34 5.75
N VAL A 3 13.73 -4.81 5.44
CA VAL A 3 12.88 -5.58 6.35
C VAL A 3 12.44 -6.84 5.61
N SER A 4 12.52 -7.99 6.28
CA SER A 4 11.92 -9.23 5.80
C SER A 4 11.05 -9.84 6.90
N GLY A 5 9.99 -10.53 6.50
CA GLY A 5 9.03 -11.08 7.45
C GLY A 5 8.13 -12.13 6.83
N ILE A 6 7.29 -12.72 7.69
CA ILE A 6 6.28 -13.70 7.32
C ILE A 6 4.96 -13.22 7.90
N LEU A 7 3.95 -13.04 7.05
CA LEU A 7 2.58 -12.69 7.45
C LEU A 7 1.90 -13.90 8.13
N GLU A 8 0.79 -13.68 8.83
CA GLU A 8 0.08 -14.70 9.63
C GLU A 8 -0.12 -16.05 8.90
N ARG A 9 -0.40 -16.01 7.59
CA ARG A 9 -0.66 -17.18 6.75
C ARG A 9 0.55 -17.70 5.98
N GLY A 10 1.77 -17.33 6.38
CA GLY A 10 3.01 -17.86 5.79
C GLY A 10 3.51 -17.10 4.55
N VAL A 11 2.84 -16.02 4.14
CA VAL A 11 3.29 -15.19 2.99
C VAL A 11 4.55 -14.42 3.38
N THR A 12 5.62 -14.58 2.61
CA THR A 12 6.86 -13.83 2.80
C THR A 12 6.71 -12.40 2.29
N VAL A 13 7.23 -11.45 3.05
CA VAL A 13 7.33 -10.04 2.66
C VAL A 13 8.78 -9.59 2.71
N SER A 14 9.19 -8.77 1.74
CA SER A 14 10.48 -8.08 1.71
C SER A 14 10.25 -6.61 1.38
N ILE A 15 10.83 -5.71 2.17
CA ILE A 15 10.68 -4.27 2.03
C ILE A 15 12.08 -3.65 1.99
N HIS A 16 12.34 -2.87 0.95
CA HIS A 16 13.47 -1.97 0.91
C HIS A 16 12.97 -0.53 1.03
N TYR A 17 13.27 0.10 2.16
CA TYR A 17 12.90 1.49 2.42
C TYR A 17 14.12 2.40 2.38
N ARG A 18 14.02 3.45 1.57
CA ARG A 18 15.06 4.43 1.32
C ARG A 18 14.48 5.83 1.53
N GLY A 19 15.15 6.64 2.35
CA GLY A 19 14.83 8.07 2.46
C GLY A 19 15.34 8.87 1.26
N GLY A 20 14.72 10.02 1.03
CA GLY A 20 15.06 10.97 -0.04
C GLY A 20 14.34 10.69 -1.36
N THR A 21 14.51 11.61 -2.30
CA THR A 21 13.87 11.55 -3.62
C THR A 21 14.61 10.58 -4.55
N PRO A 22 13.91 9.70 -5.30
CA PRO A 22 14.54 8.89 -6.34
C PRO A 22 15.17 9.77 -7.42
N ARG A 23 16.22 9.26 -8.09
CA ARG A 23 16.96 10.03 -9.11
C ARG A 23 16.26 10.07 -10.48
N ASP A 24 15.60 8.98 -10.80
CA ASP A 24 14.89 8.69 -12.06
C ASP A 24 13.38 8.93 -11.96
N GLY A 25 12.90 9.32 -10.77
CA GLY A 25 11.48 9.47 -10.52
C GLY A 25 10.75 8.15 -10.30
N ASP A 26 11.44 7.02 -10.06
CA ASP A 26 10.83 5.74 -9.68
C ASP A 26 10.99 5.51 -8.18
N GLY A 27 9.99 5.94 -7.41
CA GLY A 27 10.06 5.98 -5.94
C GLY A 27 9.31 4.87 -5.23
N LEU A 28 8.37 4.20 -5.91
CA LEU A 28 7.65 3.04 -5.41
C LEU A 28 7.73 1.91 -6.43
N PHE A 29 8.08 0.73 -5.91
CA PHE A 29 7.93 -0.54 -6.61
C PHE A 29 7.37 -1.55 -5.60
N TRP A 30 6.16 -2.05 -5.86
CA TRP A 30 5.52 -3.05 -5.04
C TRP A 30 4.97 -4.16 -5.93
N GLU A 31 5.50 -5.36 -5.77
CA GLU A 31 5.05 -6.56 -6.48
C GLU A 31 4.35 -7.51 -5.51
N ILE A 32 3.24 -8.08 -5.97
CA ILE A 32 2.40 -9.03 -5.23
C ILE A 32 2.28 -10.27 -6.11
N HIS A 33 2.81 -11.39 -5.62
CA HIS A 33 2.70 -12.67 -6.31
C HIS A 33 1.49 -13.45 -5.83
N GLY A 34 0.64 -13.83 -6.77
CA GLY A 34 -0.58 -14.61 -6.52
C GLY A 34 -0.51 -15.98 -7.16
N THR A 35 -1.46 -16.85 -6.81
CA THR A 35 -1.56 -18.19 -7.39
C THR A 35 -2.05 -18.19 -8.84
N GLU A 36 -2.70 -17.11 -9.28
CA GLU A 36 -3.29 -16.98 -10.62
C GLU A 36 -2.60 -15.90 -11.47
N GLY A 37 -1.60 -15.23 -10.90
CA GLY A 37 -0.95 -14.10 -11.53
C GLY A 37 -0.41 -13.10 -10.53
N ASP A 38 0.27 -12.11 -11.07
CA ASP A 38 1.03 -11.12 -10.32
C ASP A 38 0.51 -9.72 -10.59
N ILE A 39 0.64 -8.85 -9.59
CA ILE A 39 0.31 -7.44 -9.69
C ILE A 39 1.55 -6.63 -9.31
N ARG A 40 1.82 -5.59 -10.09
CA ARG A 40 2.85 -4.60 -9.80
C ARG A 40 2.25 -3.21 -9.72
N VAL A 41 2.50 -2.55 -8.59
CA VAL A 41 2.16 -1.14 -8.34
C VAL A 41 3.45 -0.34 -8.40
N SER A 42 3.46 0.73 -9.19
CA SER A 42 4.57 1.67 -9.24
C SER A 42 4.09 3.11 -9.12
N GLY A 43 5.01 4.00 -8.75
CA GLY A 43 4.72 5.42 -8.60
C GLY A 43 6.00 6.22 -8.41
N SER A 44 5.88 7.54 -8.60
CA SER A 44 7.07 8.40 -8.57
C SER A 44 7.65 8.65 -7.18
N SER A 45 6.93 8.22 -6.14
CA SER A 45 7.31 8.31 -4.75
C SER A 45 6.68 7.17 -3.96
N GLY A 46 7.31 6.78 -2.84
CA GLY A 46 6.69 5.91 -1.83
C GLY A 46 5.49 6.55 -1.10
N HIS A 47 5.29 7.86 -1.27
CA HIS A 47 4.15 8.60 -0.76
C HIS A 47 2.90 8.37 -1.63
N THR A 48 2.36 7.16 -1.60
CA THR A 48 1.21 6.71 -2.42
C THR A 48 -0.01 7.62 -2.33
N GLN A 49 -0.17 8.35 -1.23
CA GLN A 49 -1.25 9.32 -1.04
C GLN A 49 -1.11 10.60 -1.88
N MET A 50 0.07 10.88 -2.44
CA MET A 50 0.41 12.12 -3.16
C MET A 50 0.80 11.92 -4.62
N VAL A 51 0.92 10.69 -5.10
CA VAL A 51 1.38 10.44 -6.47
C VAL A 51 0.39 9.55 -7.24
N GLN A 52 0.28 9.80 -8.54
CA GLN A 52 -0.49 8.92 -9.41
C GLN A 52 0.24 7.58 -9.51
N LEU A 53 -0.46 6.51 -9.13
CA LEU A 53 0.06 5.16 -9.21
C LEU A 53 -0.27 4.54 -10.56
N SER A 54 0.62 3.68 -11.03
CA SER A 54 0.43 2.81 -12.18
C SER A 54 0.23 1.38 -11.71
N LEU A 55 -0.67 0.66 -12.37
CA LEU A 55 -0.97 -0.73 -12.07
C LEU A 55 -0.66 -1.58 -13.30
N MET A 56 0.11 -2.65 -13.10
CA MET A 56 0.42 -3.64 -14.11
C MET A 56 0.06 -5.03 -13.58
N GLY A 57 -0.28 -5.96 -14.45
CA GLY A 57 -0.52 -7.35 -14.07
C GLY A 57 -0.17 -8.34 -15.18
N GLY A 58 0.03 -9.59 -14.77
CA GLY A 58 0.14 -10.75 -15.66
C GLY A 58 -0.64 -11.92 -15.05
N ARG A 59 -1.37 -12.68 -15.86
CA ARG A 59 -2.18 -13.82 -15.41
C ARG A 59 -1.75 -15.14 -16.06
N GLY A 60 -1.84 -16.23 -15.30
CA GLY A 60 -1.53 -17.59 -15.78
C GLY A 60 -0.14 -17.66 -16.41
N GLU A 61 -0.06 -18.07 -17.69
CA GLU A 61 1.19 -18.26 -18.44
C GLU A 61 1.71 -16.98 -19.12
N GLU A 62 1.12 -15.81 -18.85
CA GLU A 62 1.59 -14.55 -19.40
C GLU A 62 3.01 -14.22 -18.93
N LYS A 63 3.92 -13.98 -19.88
CA LYS A 63 5.34 -13.71 -19.57
C LYS A 63 5.69 -12.23 -19.43
N THR A 64 4.71 -11.35 -19.63
CA THR A 64 4.91 -9.91 -19.58
C THR A 64 3.78 -9.24 -18.82
N PHE A 65 4.15 -8.28 -17.97
CA PHE A 65 3.20 -7.40 -17.32
C PHE A 65 2.52 -6.48 -18.36
N ARG A 66 1.21 -6.31 -18.24
CA ARG A 66 0.40 -5.40 -19.04
C ARG A 66 -0.27 -4.35 -18.15
N PRO A 67 -0.49 -3.12 -18.63
CA PRO A 67 -1.24 -2.11 -17.89
C PRO A 67 -2.64 -2.63 -17.50
N LEU A 68 -3.00 -2.41 -16.25
CA LEU A 68 -4.34 -2.68 -15.73
C LEU A 68 -5.13 -1.37 -15.67
N GLU A 69 -6.11 -1.25 -16.56
CA GLU A 69 -6.99 -0.08 -16.59
C GLU A 69 -7.80 0.03 -15.31
N ILE A 70 -7.74 1.21 -14.67
CA ILE A 70 -8.53 1.51 -13.48
C ILE A 70 -9.86 2.10 -13.93
N PRO A 71 -11.00 1.43 -13.66
CA PRO A 71 -12.31 1.91 -14.04
C PRO A 71 -12.53 3.38 -13.63
N ALA A 72 -13.00 4.19 -14.57
CA ALA A 72 -13.27 5.61 -14.34
C ALA A 72 -14.28 5.83 -13.19
N SER A 73 -15.16 4.86 -12.94
CA SER A 73 -16.12 4.85 -11.82
C SER A 73 -15.47 5.06 -10.45
N TYR A 74 -14.20 4.70 -10.26
CA TYR A 74 -13.48 4.98 -9.02
C TYR A 74 -13.14 6.47 -8.81
N ARG A 75 -13.19 7.29 -9.87
CA ARG A 75 -12.81 8.71 -9.89
C ARG A 75 -13.99 9.64 -10.20
N VAL A 76 -15.09 9.14 -10.76
CA VAL A 76 -16.30 9.93 -11.03
C VAL A 76 -16.82 10.57 -9.75
N GLY A 77 -17.12 11.86 -9.79
CA GLY A 77 -17.64 12.63 -8.65
C GLY A 77 -16.59 13.10 -7.64
N TRP A 78 -15.30 12.83 -7.88
CA TRP A 78 -14.19 13.27 -7.03
C TRP A 78 -13.29 14.28 -7.76
N PRO A 79 -12.53 15.10 -7.02
CA PRO A 79 -11.43 15.87 -7.58
C PRO A 79 -10.50 14.97 -8.40
N GLN A 80 -10.04 15.49 -9.55
CA GLN A 80 -9.17 14.75 -10.47
C GLN A 80 -7.72 14.68 -9.96
N ASP A 81 -7.26 15.72 -9.28
CA ASP A 81 -5.94 15.74 -8.67
C ASP A 81 -5.84 14.70 -7.53
N VAL A 82 -4.66 14.07 -7.42
CA VAL A 82 -4.44 12.89 -6.58
C VAL A 82 -4.70 13.19 -5.11
N GLU A 83 -4.06 14.23 -4.58
CA GLU A 83 -4.11 14.62 -3.18
C GLU A 83 -5.53 15.00 -2.73
N PRO A 84 -6.20 16.02 -3.32
CA PRO A 84 -7.55 16.37 -2.90
C PRO A 84 -8.55 15.25 -3.21
N GLY A 85 -8.33 14.45 -4.26
CA GLY A 85 -9.16 13.29 -4.55
C GLY A 85 -9.10 12.24 -3.45
N ASN A 86 -7.89 11.91 -2.98
CA ASN A 86 -7.68 10.95 -1.89
C ASN A 86 -8.30 11.44 -0.57
N VAL A 87 -8.08 12.72 -0.24
CA VAL A 87 -8.66 13.34 0.97
C VAL A 87 -10.20 13.34 0.90
N ALA A 88 -10.79 13.75 -0.23
CA ALA A 88 -12.24 13.80 -0.38
C ALA A 88 -12.89 12.42 -0.24
N ARG A 89 -12.30 11.38 -0.86
CA ARG A 89 -12.78 9.99 -0.75
C ARG A 89 -12.72 9.47 0.69
N LEU A 90 -11.65 9.77 1.42
CA LEU A 90 -11.51 9.39 2.83
C LEU A 90 -12.57 10.09 3.70
N TYR A 91 -12.76 11.40 3.52
CA TYR A 91 -13.73 12.19 4.29
C TYR A 91 -15.17 11.75 4.02
N ALA A 92 -15.48 11.39 2.77
CA ALA A 92 -16.79 10.85 2.44
C ALA A 92 -17.06 9.50 3.09
N ARG A 93 -16.06 8.61 3.20
CA ARG A 93 -16.17 7.35 3.95
C ARG A 93 -16.45 7.61 5.42
N MET A 94 -15.69 8.51 6.05
CA MET A 94 -15.93 8.89 7.46
C MET A 94 -17.34 9.48 7.66
N ALA A 95 -17.75 10.41 6.81
CA ALA A 95 -19.07 11.02 6.90
C ALA A 95 -20.21 10.00 6.70
N ARG A 96 -19.99 8.97 5.87
CA ARG A 96 -20.94 7.86 5.69
C ARG A 96 -20.98 6.97 6.91
N ASP A 97 -19.83 6.57 7.43
CA ASP A 97 -19.72 5.75 8.64
C ASP A 97 -20.43 6.38 9.83
N LEU A 98 -20.33 7.71 10.00
CA LEU A 98 -21.05 8.44 11.04
C LEU A 98 -22.57 8.46 10.85
N ARG A 99 -23.05 8.53 9.60
CA ARG A 99 -24.48 8.59 9.29
C ARG A 99 -25.16 7.22 9.35
N ASP A 100 -24.47 6.22 8.81
CA ASP A 100 -25.02 4.88 8.57
C ASP A 100 -24.63 3.88 9.68
N GLY A 101 -23.72 4.27 10.59
CA GLY A 101 -23.16 3.39 11.62
C GLY A 101 -22.18 2.33 11.07
N THR A 102 -21.63 2.54 9.87
CA THR A 102 -20.66 1.63 9.24
C THR A 102 -19.22 1.91 9.67
N ARG A 103 -18.27 1.05 9.28
CA ARG A 103 -16.82 1.19 9.59
C ARG A 103 -15.97 0.89 8.36
N THR A 104 -15.95 1.80 7.41
CA THR A 104 -15.30 1.65 6.09
C THR A 104 -14.11 2.60 5.88
N ALA A 105 -13.98 3.64 6.70
CA ALA A 105 -12.78 4.46 6.83
C ALA A 105 -11.78 3.82 7.81
N PRO A 106 -10.47 4.04 7.62
CA PRO A 106 -9.46 3.69 8.62
C PRO A 106 -9.77 4.29 10.00
N SER A 107 -9.53 3.49 11.02
CA SER A 107 -9.79 3.77 12.43
C SER A 107 -8.50 4.03 13.20
N PHE A 108 -8.64 4.38 14.49
CA PHE A 108 -7.47 4.51 15.37
C PHE A 108 -6.82 3.15 15.64
N GLU A 109 -7.60 2.08 15.66
CA GLU A 109 -7.11 0.71 15.79
C GLU A 109 -6.18 0.32 14.63
N ASP A 110 -6.50 0.76 13.40
CA ASP A 110 -5.62 0.58 12.24
C ASP A 110 -4.29 1.32 12.42
N ALA A 111 -4.35 2.56 12.94
CA ALA A 111 -3.13 3.32 13.25
C ALA A 111 -2.27 2.62 14.31
N VAL A 112 -2.88 2.08 15.37
CA VAL A 112 -2.16 1.31 16.40
C VAL A 112 -1.52 0.06 15.80
N ALA A 113 -2.24 -0.66 14.94
CA ALA A 113 -1.70 -1.85 14.27
C ALA A 113 -0.43 -1.53 13.45
N VAL A 114 -0.46 -0.45 12.65
CA VAL A 114 0.71 0.01 11.88
C VAL A 114 1.88 0.36 12.81
N HIS A 115 1.64 1.07 13.91
CA HIS A 115 2.70 1.45 14.84
C HIS A 115 3.30 0.26 15.58
N ARG A 116 2.52 -0.80 15.87
CA ARG A 116 3.05 -2.04 16.43
C ARG A 116 4.02 -2.74 15.47
N VAL A 117 3.73 -2.71 14.16
CA VAL A 117 4.63 -3.23 13.13
C VAL A 117 5.94 -2.45 13.12
N ILE A 118 5.87 -1.11 13.13
CA ILE A 118 7.06 -0.24 13.17
C ILE A 118 7.90 -0.54 14.41
N ALA A 119 7.28 -0.57 15.60
CA ALA A 119 7.96 -0.87 16.84
C ALA A 119 8.60 -2.28 16.85
N ALA A 120 7.99 -3.27 16.18
CA ALA A 120 8.57 -4.60 16.05
C ALA A 120 9.80 -4.61 15.12
N ILE A 121 9.77 -3.82 14.04
CA ILE A 121 10.93 -3.65 13.13
C ILE A 121 12.09 -3.01 13.89
N GLU A 122 11.83 -1.96 14.67
CA GLU A 122 12.84 -1.28 15.50
C GLU A 122 13.48 -2.25 16.50
N ARG A 123 12.67 -2.98 17.28
CA ARG A 123 13.17 -4.00 18.21
C ARG A 123 13.96 -5.11 17.52
N ALA A 124 13.55 -5.53 16.31
CA ALA A 124 14.27 -6.53 15.54
C ALA A 124 15.66 -6.03 15.12
N ALA A 125 15.74 -4.77 14.70
CA ALA A 125 17.00 -4.13 14.33
C ALA A 125 17.95 -3.98 15.54
N GLU A 126 17.43 -3.58 16.70
CA GLU A 126 18.22 -3.42 17.93
C GLU A 126 18.73 -4.75 18.49
N SER A 127 17.88 -5.78 18.51
CA SER A 127 18.21 -7.09 19.09
C SER A 127 18.93 -8.04 18.14
N GLY A 128 18.95 -7.73 16.83
CA GLY A 128 19.42 -8.65 15.78
C GLY A 128 18.60 -9.95 15.68
N SER A 129 17.42 -10.00 16.28
CA SER A 129 16.58 -11.19 16.39
C SER A 129 15.22 -10.98 15.75
N ARG A 130 14.60 -12.07 15.28
CA ARG A 130 13.23 -12.03 14.74
C ARG A 130 12.24 -11.66 15.84
N ILE A 131 11.38 -10.68 15.58
CA ILE A 131 10.27 -10.30 16.46
C ILE A 131 8.94 -10.82 15.89
N VAL A 132 8.14 -11.43 16.75
CA VAL A 132 6.78 -11.87 16.43
C VAL A 132 5.80 -10.78 16.86
N LEU A 133 4.87 -10.42 15.98
CA LEU A 133 3.76 -9.54 16.31
C LEU A 133 2.72 -10.36 17.06
N ALA A 134 2.31 -9.85 18.24
CA ALA A 134 1.24 -10.41 19.05
C ALA A 134 -0.13 -9.86 18.63
#